data_AF-A0A978SZF6-F1
#
_entry.id   AF-A0A978SZF6-F1
#
_cell.length_a   1.000
_cell.length_b   1.000
_cell.length_c   1.000
_cell.angle_alpha   90.00
_cell.angle_beta   90.00
_cell.angle_gamma   90.00
#
_symmetry.space_group_name_H-M   'P 1'
#
loop_
_entity.id
_entity.type
_entity.pdbx_description
1 polymer ?
#
loop_
_entity_poly.entity_id
_entity_poly.type
_entity_poly.pdbx_seq_one_letter_code
_entity_poly.pdbx_strand_id
1 'polypeptide(L)'
;MILDTMMTSNCFIYNCFKKIGLEEKAKSTRLSFLGFVRHTFEGIISQGSALWELKSELIVYLGKQEGKAAFEAWLSSEEFGSSRYIAKAAMEISAWYNTLPSKVQRLVVKNCHRWSVAALRELPKLTVDMVTELVVSRKKHTAQSIRDAVAAAANMSDEEWEALAERYDLSESDLCSVKQQALQFALADTPEDATSFIVRRGHAIKALEHLGWKIGPNYGHKSSNSCSNNSSNNSSTHSSSSNSLSSNRGRKRKIAIATYNLSEEDERKLTQLAEMRGVTPNEVISQLLAAAPEYQLKEEKEEEPTKEEPTVAQIEQEYREQIAALEKQLAETVAELEALKQQMATAQTNKTNEIIEMRSPTAPQKLLEKTIKEIETITPRIARGMDVRSILEDARESILFLVRRLLKDLKETKSKVVSQYSYSWNEDFAIEYSQEVDNWEPA
;
A
#
# COMPACT_ATOMS: atom_id res chain seq x y z
N MET A 1 18.17 -47.91 18.61
CA MET A 1 16.91 -47.18 18.41
C MET A 1 17.26 -45.73 18.23
N ILE A 2 17.41 -45.30 16.98
CA ILE A 2 17.61 -43.88 16.66
C ILE A 2 16.22 -43.26 16.67
N LEU A 3 16.04 -42.18 17.42
CA LEU A 3 14.85 -41.33 17.30
C LEU A 3 14.99 -40.55 15.99
N ASP A 4 14.67 -41.23 14.89
CA ASP A 4 14.48 -40.63 13.57
C ASP A 4 13.11 -39.94 13.55
N THR A 5 12.94 -38.99 14.50
CA THR A 5 11.84 -38.04 14.55
C THR A 5 12.09 -37.04 13.44
N MET A 6 11.93 -37.50 12.20
CA MET A 6 11.93 -36.63 11.04
C MET A 6 10.98 -35.48 11.32
N MET A 7 11.50 -34.25 11.22
CA MET A 7 10.68 -33.06 11.16
C MET A 7 9.87 -33.10 9.87
N THR A 8 8.80 -33.88 9.91
CA THR A 8 7.68 -33.83 8.99
C THR A 8 7.01 -32.48 9.20
N SER A 9 7.63 -31.45 8.62
CA SER A 9 7.01 -30.14 8.43
C SER A 9 5.64 -30.42 7.82
N ASN A 10 4.55 -30.03 8.50
CA ASN A 10 3.20 -30.41 8.10
C ASN A 10 2.80 -29.58 6.87
N CYS A 11 3.34 -30.00 5.73
CA CYS A 11 3.06 -29.44 4.42
C CYS A 11 1.57 -29.56 4.14
N PHE A 12 0.96 -28.46 3.69
CA PHE A 12 -0.46 -28.44 3.43
C PHE A 12 -0.84 -29.44 2.33
N ILE A 13 -1.90 -30.23 2.54
CA ILE A 13 -2.34 -31.23 1.56
C ILE A 13 -3.15 -30.53 0.46
N TYR A 14 -2.45 -30.00 -0.55
CA TYR A 14 -3.04 -29.26 -1.66
C TYR A 14 -4.06 -30.07 -2.49
N ASN A 15 -4.03 -31.40 -2.44
CA ASN A 15 -5.02 -32.29 -3.09
C ASN A 15 -6.47 -31.97 -2.70
N CYS A 16 -6.72 -31.34 -1.54
CA CYS A 16 -8.06 -30.92 -1.13
C CYS A 16 -8.69 -29.86 -2.05
N PHE A 17 -7.93 -29.20 -2.92
CA PHE A 17 -8.46 -28.23 -3.88
C PHE A 17 -9.13 -28.85 -5.11
N LYS A 18 -9.00 -30.18 -5.31
CA LYS A 18 -9.66 -31.02 -6.34
C LYS A 18 -9.45 -30.63 -7.82
N LYS A 19 -9.02 -29.42 -8.14
CA LYS A 19 -8.81 -28.89 -9.51
C LYS A 19 -7.32 -28.71 -9.81
N ILE A 20 -6.88 -29.26 -10.93
CA ILE A 20 -5.54 -29.03 -11.51
C ILE A 20 -5.36 -27.52 -11.76
N GLY A 21 -4.22 -26.97 -11.37
CA GLY A 21 -3.87 -25.55 -11.45
C GLY A 21 -4.28 -24.69 -10.24
N LEU A 22 -5.29 -25.07 -9.44
CA LEU A 22 -5.59 -24.34 -8.19
C LEU A 22 -4.49 -24.54 -7.13
N GLU A 23 -3.94 -25.76 -7.06
CA GLU A 23 -2.77 -26.08 -6.25
C GLU A 23 -1.55 -25.22 -6.64
N GLU A 24 -1.25 -25.13 -7.93
CA GLU A 24 -0.12 -24.34 -8.44
C GLU A 24 -0.33 -22.85 -8.20
N LYS A 25 -1.54 -22.33 -8.44
CA LYS A 25 -1.91 -20.95 -8.14
C LYS A 25 -1.77 -20.64 -6.66
N ALA A 26 -2.19 -21.54 -5.77
CA ALA A 26 -2.02 -21.36 -4.34
C ALA A 26 -0.54 -21.39 -3.91
N LYS A 27 0.24 -22.37 -4.37
CA LYS A 27 1.69 -22.43 -4.12
C LYS A 27 2.38 -21.16 -4.59
N SER A 28 2.07 -20.69 -5.81
CA SER A 28 2.60 -19.45 -6.38
C SER A 28 2.16 -18.21 -5.61
N THR A 29 0.88 -18.13 -5.20
CA THR A 29 0.34 -17.03 -4.37
C THR A 29 1.05 -16.97 -3.02
N ARG A 30 1.27 -18.12 -2.35
CA ARG A 30 2.04 -18.18 -1.09
C ARG A 30 3.49 -17.74 -1.29
N LEU A 31 4.18 -18.25 -2.31
CA LEU A 31 5.57 -17.89 -2.58
C LEU A 31 5.71 -16.40 -2.92
N SER A 32 4.77 -15.84 -3.70
CA SER A 32 4.68 -14.42 -3.99
C SER A 32 4.44 -13.61 -2.71
N PHE A 33 3.48 -14.02 -1.89
CA PHE A 33 3.16 -13.38 -0.60
C PHE A 33 4.35 -13.35 0.36
N LEU A 34 5.04 -14.48 0.54
CA LEU A 34 6.21 -14.61 1.42
C LEU A 34 7.41 -13.82 0.89
N GLY A 35 7.67 -13.85 -0.42
CA GLY A 35 8.68 -13.00 -1.06
C GLY A 35 8.34 -11.49 -0.99
N PHE A 36 7.05 -11.16 -0.87
CA PHE A 36 6.56 -9.79 -0.84
C PHE A 36 6.62 -9.09 0.54
N VAL A 37 6.97 -9.76 1.65
CA VAL A 37 6.94 -9.17 3.01
C VAL A 37 7.75 -7.84 3.17
N ARG A 38 8.54 -7.45 2.17
CA ARG A 38 9.14 -6.12 1.91
C ARG A 38 8.12 -4.99 1.59
N HIS A 39 7.32 -4.65 2.59
CA HIS A 39 6.94 -3.29 3.01
C HIS A 39 6.22 -2.27 2.08
N THR A 40 5.89 -2.52 0.81
CA THR A 40 5.12 -1.52 0.02
C THR A 40 3.61 -1.64 0.23
N PHE A 41 2.91 -0.52 0.46
CA PHE A 41 1.45 -0.52 0.61
C PHE A 41 0.73 -1.05 -0.64
N GLU A 42 1.21 -0.69 -1.84
CA GLU A 42 0.66 -1.17 -3.11
C GLU A 42 0.73 -2.70 -3.23
N GLY A 43 1.83 -3.32 -2.81
CA GLY A 43 1.95 -4.77 -2.85
C GLY A 43 1.15 -5.47 -1.75
N ILE A 44 0.92 -4.83 -0.59
CA ILE A 44 -0.05 -5.32 0.39
C ILE A 44 -1.45 -5.41 -0.24
N ILE A 45 -1.87 -4.38 -1.00
CA ILE A 45 -3.14 -4.41 -1.75
C ILE A 45 -3.12 -5.50 -2.82
N SER A 46 -2.06 -5.59 -3.63
CA SER A 46 -1.94 -6.56 -4.71
C SER A 46 -2.00 -8.00 -4.20
N GLN A 47 -1.25 -8.32 -3.16
CA GLN A 47 -1.23 -9.65 -2.55
C GLN A 47 -2.54 -9.96 -1.81
N GLY A 48 -3.13 -8.98 -1.11
CA GLY A 48 -4.45 -9.12 -0.51
C GLY A 48 -5.53 -9.42 -1.56
N SER A 49 -5.45 -8.82 -2.73
CA SER A 49 -6.35 -9.07 -3.86
C SER A 49 -6.15 -10.46 -4.46
N ALA A 50 -4.90 -10.90 -4.65
CA ALA A 50 -4.60 -12.27 -5.11
C ALA A 50 -5.10 -13.36 -4.13
N LEU A 51 -5.01 -13.10 -2.82
CA LEU A 51 -5.59 -13.97 -1.79
C LEU A 51 -7.13 -14.01 -1.85
N TRP A 52 -7.78 -12.87 -2.11
CA TRP A 52 -9.25 -12.82 -2.33
C TRP A 52 -9.68 -13.54 -3.61
N GLU A 53 -8.92 -13.41 -4.68
CA GLU A 53 -9.15 -14.10 -5.95
C GLU A 53 -9.08 -15.62 -5.75
N LEU A 54 -8.01 -16.13 -5.13
CA LEU A 54 -7.86 -17.55 -4.81
C LEU A 54 -8.98 -18.07 -3.89
N LYS A 55 -9.38 -17.29 -2.87
CA LYS A 55 -10.52 -17.62 -2.00
C LYS A 55 -11.83 -17.71 -2.77
N SER A 56 -12.03 -16.82 -3.73
CA SER A 56 -13.22 -16.77 -4.58
C SER A 56 -13.27 -17.95 -5.55
N GLU A 57 -12.15 -18.29 -6.18
CA GLU A 57 -12.06 -19.49 -7.03
C GLU A 57 -12.31 -20.78 -6.24
N LEU A 58 -11.73 -20.94 -5.05
CA LEU A 58 -12.01 -22.10 -4.19
C LEU A 58 -13.50 -22.19 -3.82
N ILE A 59 -14.16 -21.05 -3.55
CA ILE A 59 -15.61 -20.99 -3.31
C ILE A 59 -16.42 -21.40 -4.55
N VAL A 60 -15.99 -21.02 -5.76
CA VAL A 60 -16.65 -21.39 -7.01
C VAL A 60 -16.48 -22.88 -7.32
N TYR A 61 -15.28 -23.45 -7.12
CA TYR A 61 -14.97 -24.84 -7.51
C TYR A 61 -15.33 -25.89 -6.47
N LEU A 62 -15.25 -25.57 -5.16
CA LEU A 62 -15.60 -26.50 -4.08
C LEU A 62 -16.97 -26.21 -3.47
N GLY A 63 -17.58 -25.06 -3.80
CA GLY A 63 -18.79 -24.56 -3.16
C GLY A 63 -18.51 -23.71 -1.91
N LYS A 64 -19.51 -22.92 -1.52
CA LYS A 64 -19.37 -21.83 -0.53
C LYS A 64 -18.85 -22.24 0.85
N GLN A 65 -19.14 -23.45 1.31
CA GLN A 65 -18.67 -23.95 2.61
C GLN A 65 -17.30 -24.63 2.49
N GLU A 66 -17.16 -25.65 1.63
CA GLU A 66 -15.89 -26.36 1.43
C GLU A 66 -14.77 -25.42 0.98
N GLY A 67 -15.03 -24.52 0.02
CA GLY A 67 -14.03 -23.57 -0.49
C GLY A 67 -13.53 -22.59 0.57
N LYS A 68 -14.42 -22.13 1.47
CA LYS A 68 -14.02 -21.31 2.63
C LYS A 68 -13.19 -22.11 3.63
N ALA A 69 -13.62 -23.33 3.95
CA ALA A 69 -12.91 -24.20 4.88
C ALA A 69 -11.52 -24.57 4.36
N ALA A 70 -11.41 -24.93 3.07
CA ALA A 70 -10.14 -25.23 2.40
C ALA A 70 -9.20 -24.01 2.37
N PHE A 71 -9.72 -22.81 2.07
CA PHE A 71 -8.91 -21.58 2.11
C PHE A 71 -8.43 -21.24 3.53
N GLU A 72 -9.30 -21.26 4.55
CA GLU A 72 -8.88 -20.96 5.92
C GLU A 72 -7.93 -22.04 6.48
N ALA A 73 -8.10 -23.31 6.09
CA ALA A 73 -7.16 -24.39 6.44
C ALA A 73 -5.79 -24.20 5.78
N TRP A 74 -5.75 -23.81 4.50
CA TRP A 74 -4.53 -23.47 3.78
C TRP A 74 -3.81 -22.27 4.40
N LEU A 75 -4.53 -21.19 4.69
CA LEU A 75 -3.99 -20.02 5.39
C LEU A 75 -3.54 -20.37 6.83
N SER A 76 -4.14 -21.40 7.43
CA SER A 76 -3.84 -21.90 8.78
C SER A 76 -2.77 -22.99 8.84
N SER A 77 -2.14 -23.32 7.72
CA SER A 77 -1.02 -24.26 7.65
C SER A 77 0.25 -23.71 8.31
N GLU A 78 1.19 -24.61 8.63
CA GLU A 78 2.56 -24.27 9.03
C GLU A 78 3.32 -23.54 7.90
N GLU A 79 2.96 -23.81 6.65
CA GLU A 79 3.55 -23.19 5.45
C GLU A 79 3.41 -21.66 5.38
N PHE A 80 2.43 -21.07 6.08
CA PHE A 80 2.32 -19.62 6.30
C PHE A 80 3.01 -19.16 7.59
N GLY A 81 3.12 -20.03 8.60
CA GLY A 81 3.71 -19.73 9.90
C GLY A 81 3.18 -18.42 10.51
N SER A 82 4.10 -17.57 10.95
CA SER A 82 3.80 -16.24 11.49
C SER A 82 3.21 -15.26 10.47
N SER A 83 3.43 -15.44 9.16
CA SER A 83 2.96 -14.50 8.13
C SER A 83 1.43 -14.46 7.96
N ARG A 84 0.71 -15.44 8.55
CA ARG A 84 -0.76 -15.54 8.54
C ARG A 84 -1.47 -14.26 8.98
N TYR A 85 -0.97 -13.56 10.00
CA TYR A 85 -1.61 -12.30 10.44
C TYR A 85 -1.47 -11.19 9.40
N ILE A 86 -0.34 -11.16 8.66
CA ILE A 86 -0.12 -10.22 7.56
C ILE A 86 -1.05 -10.58 6.41
N ALA A 87 -1.25 -11.86 6.10
CA ALA A 87 -2.14 -12.30 5.03
C ALA A 87 -3.60 -11.89 5.29
N LYS A 88 -4.10 -12.09 6.51
CA LYS A 88 -5.43 -11.61 6.91
C LYS A 88 -5.54 -10.09 6.83
N ALA A 89 -4.55 -9.36 7.37
CA ALA A 89 -4.53 -7.90 7.30
C ALA A 89 -4.46 -7.38 5.84
N ALA A 90 -3.71 -8.04 4.96
CA ALA A 90 -3.60 -7.68 3.54
C ALA A 90 -4.94 -7.82 2.81
N MET A 91 -5.69 -8.91 3.08
CA MET A 91 -7.05 -9.11 2.56
C MET A 91 -8.03 -8.06 3.10
N GLU A 92 -7.97 -7.73 4.38
CA GLU A 92 -8.80 -6.66 4.99
C GLU A 92 -8.50 -5.29 4.35
N ILE A 93 -7.22 -4.95 4.22
CA ILE A 93 -6.75 -3.69 3.65
C ILE A 93 -7.09 -3.58 2.15
N SER A 94 -6.92 -4.65 1.36
CA SER A 94 -7.23 -4.59 -0.08
C SER A 94 -8.73 -4.46 -0.35
N ALA A 95 -9.57 -5.19 0.40
CA ALA A 95 -11.02 -5.07 0.31
C ALA A 95 -11.48 -3.65 0.67
N TRP A 96 -11.00 -3.09 1.79
CA TRP A 96 -11.30 -1.72 2.19
C TRP A 96 -10.81 -0.70 1.16
N TYR A 97 -9.57 -0.81 0.68
CA TYR A 97 -8.99 0.13 -0.28
C TYR A 97 -9.83 0.23 -1.57
N ASN A 98 -10.36 -0.89 -2.04
CA ASN A 98 -11.21 -0.95 -3.23
C ASN A 98 -12.58 -0.25 -3.04
N THR A 99 -13.04 -0.01 -1.81
CA THR A 99 -14.27 0.77 -1.53
C THR A 99 -14.05 2.28 -1.50
N LEU A 100 -12.79 2.76 -1.46
CA LEU A 100 -12.47 4.17 -1.39
C LEU A 100 -12.62 4.88 -2.75
N PRO A 101 -13.04 6.16 -2.79
CA PRO A 101 -13.00 6.96 -4.01
C PRO A 101 -11.59 7.05 -4.61
N SER A 102 -11.46 7.03 -5.94
CA SER A 102 -10.16 7.01 -6.64
C SER A 102 -9.26 8.23 -6.38
N LYS A 103 -9.82 9.33 -5.86
CA LYS A 103 -9.04 10.48 -5.34
C LYS A 103 -8.34 10.13 -4.01
N VAL A 104 -9.05 9.46 -3.09
CA VAL A 104 -8.55 9.04 -1.78
C VAL A 104 -7.58 7.87 -1.92
N GLN A 105 -7.90 6.87 -2.76
CA GLN A 105 -6.99 5.76 -3.10
C GLN A 105 -5.57 6.25 -3.46
N ARG A 106 -5.47 7.22 -4.39
CA ARG A 106 -4.19 7.84 -4.80
C ARG A 106 -3.47 8.57 -3.64
N LEU A 107 -4.21 9.18 -2.72
CA LEU A 107 -3.63 9.81 -1.53
C LEU A 107 -3.08 8.76 -0.54
N VAL A 108 -3.83 7.69 -0.28
CA VAL A 108 -3.41 6.60 0.63
C VAL A 108 -2.14 5.95 0.09
N VAL A 109 -2.13 5.53 -1.19
CA VAL A 109 -0.93 4.95 -1.84
C VAL A 109 0.29 5.85 -1.69
N LYS A 110 0.15 7.14 -2.00
CA LYS A 110 1.25 8.10 -1.97
C LYS A 110 1.84 8.30 -0.58
N ASN A 111 1.01 8.43 0.46
CA ASN A 111 1.48 8.85 1.79
C ASN A 111 1.60 7.70 2.82
N CYS A 112 0.92 6.56 2.61
CA CYS A 112 0.95 5.41 3.51
C CYS A 112 2.02 4.35 3.16
N HIS A 113 2.80 4.53 2.09
CA HIS A 113 3.81 3.57 1.61
C HIS A 113 4.94 3.21 2.60
N ARG A 114 5.03 3.85 3.76
CA ARG A 114 5.99 3.55 4.86
C ARG A 114 5.32 3.29 6.21
N TRP A 115 4.01 3.06 6.23
CA TRP A 115 3.29 2.78 7.47
C TRP A 115 3.41 1.29 7.80
N SER A 116 3.40 0.93 9.09
CA SER A 116 3.44 -0.47 9.49
C SER A 116 2.10 -1.16 9.18
N VAL A 117 2.13 -2.47 8.94
CA VAL A 117 0.91 -3.28 8.71
C VAL A 117 -0.11 -3.09 9.84
N ALA A 118 0.38 -3.00 11.07
CA ALA A 118 -0.45 -2.71 12.24
C ALA A 118 -1.17 -1.35 12.16
N ALA A 119 -0.52 -0.31 11.65
CA ALA A 119 -1.14 1.00 11.45
C ALA A 119 -2.14 0.98 10.27
N LEU A 120 -1.77 0.32 9.17
CA LEU A 120 -2.62 0.19 7.98
C LEU A 120 -3.93 -0.57 8.29
N ARG A 121 -3.90 -1.58 9.17
CA ARG A 121 -5.09 -2.35 9.59
C ARG A 121 -6.07 -1.54 10.45
N GLU A 122 -5.68 -0.37 10.96
CA GLU A 122 -6.58 0.52 11.68
C GLU A 122 -7.29 1.53 10.75
N LEU A 123 -6.79 1.72 9.51
CA LEU A 123 -7.42 2.60 8.51
C LEU A 123 -8.86 2.20 8.12
N PRO A 124 -9.23 0.91 7.96
CA PRO A 124 -10.61 0.51 7.66
C PRO A 124 -11.66 0.88 8.71
N LYS A 125 -11.23 1.30 9.91
CA LYS A 125 -12.12 1.70 11.02
C LYS A 125 -12.47 3.19 11.00
N LEU A 126 -11.91 3.93 10.06
CA LEU A 126 -12.08 5.38 9.91
C LEU A 126 -13.06 5.71 8.80
N THR A 127 -13.73 6.86 8.93
CA THR A 127 -14.47 7.47 7.82
C THR A 127 -13.53 8.00 6.74
N VAL A 128 -14.02 8.10 5.51
CA VAL A 128 -13.21 8.51 4.34
C VAL A 128 -12.57 9.89 4.52
N ASP A 129 -13.26 10.82 5.18
CA ASP A 129 -12.75 12.17 5.45
C ASP A 129 -11.61 12.14 6.48
N MET A 130 -11.74 11.35 7.55
CA MET A 130 -10.68 11.17 8.54
C MET A 130 -9.44 10.50 7.95
N VAL A 131 -9.62 9.49 7.09
CA VAL A 131 -8.52 8.91 6.34
C VAL A 131 -7.85 9.98 5.50
N THR A 132 -8.62 10.80 4.79
CA THR A 132 -8.08 11.90 3.98
C THR A 132 -7.28 12.89 4.83
N GLU A 133 -7.79 13.34 5.98
CA GLU A 133 -7.09 14.24 6.90
C GLU A 133 -5.77 13.64 7.43
N LEU A 134 -5.81 12.43 7.96
CA LEU A 134 -4.64 11.73 8.50
C LEU A 134 -3.57 11.50 7.43
N VAL A 135 -3.97 11.12 6.23
CA VAL A 135 -3.10 10.86 5.07
C VAL A 135 -2.49 12.17 4.54
N VAL A 136 -3.26 13.26 4.50
CA VAL A 136 -2.79 14.60 4.09
C VAL A 136 -1.81 15.21 5.10
N SER A 137 -1.89 14.85 6.38
CA SER A 137 -0.97 15.34 7.43
C SER A 137 0.51 15.02 7.17
N ARG A 138 0.80 14.02 6.31
CA ARG A 138 2.14 13.47 5.98
C ARG A 138 2.99 13.01 7.17
N LYS A 139 2.43 12.95 8.37
CA LYS A 139 3.09 12.37 9.54
C LYS A 139 3.10 10.84 9.41
N LYS A 140 4.12 10.18 9.96
CA LYS A 140 4.04 8.74 10.22
C LYS A 140 3.07 8.54 11.38
N HIS A 141 2.00 7.80 11.15
CA HIS A 141 1.04 7.44 12.19
C HIS A 141 1.33 6.03 12.71
N THR A 142 1.31 5.86 14.03
CA THR A 142 1.39 4.54 14.67
C THR A 142 0.00 3.93 14.78
N ALA A 143 -0.10 2.61 14.93
CA ALA A 143 -1.38 1.94 15.19
C ALA A 143 -2.08 2.48 16.44
N GLN A 144 -1.33 2.94 17.45
CA GLN A 144 -1.91 3.62 18.61
C GLN A 144 -2.52 4.97 18.22
N SER A 145 -1.76 5.84 17.54
CA SER A 145 -2.24 7.16 17.13
C SER A 145 -3.48 7.11 16.23
N ILE A 146 -3.63 6.05 15.43
CA ILE A 146 -4.83 5.84 14.61
C ILE A 146 -5.99 5.35 15.47
N ARG A 147 -5.77 4.42 16.42
CA ARG A 147 -6.80 4.00 17.38
C ARG A 147 -7.28 5.14 18.27
N ASP A 148 -6.39 6.03 18.69
CA ASP A 148 -6.74 7.22 19.46
C ASP A 148 -7.62 8.18 18.62
N ALA A 149 -7.33 8.31 17.32
CA ALA A 149 -8.16 9.08 16.39
C ALA A 149 -9.52 8.41 16.12
N VAL A 150 -9.58 7.07 15.98
CA VAL A 150 -10.84 6.31 15.88
C VAL A 150 -11.68 6.51 17.15
N ALA A 151 -11.08 6.37 18.33
CA ALA A 151 -11.77 6.56 19.62
C ALA A 151 -12.29 8.00 19.78
N ALA A 152 -11.48 9.00 19.44
CA ALA A 152 -11.88 10.41 19.49
C ALA A 152 -13.00 10.78 18.48
N ALA A 153 -13.26 9.93 17.50
CA ALA A 153 -14.27 10.14 16.46
C ALA A 153 -15.45 9.16 16.50
N ALA A 154 -15.45 8.21 17.44
CA ALA A 154 -16.66 7.50 17.81
C ALA A 154 -17.73 8.50 18.29
N ASN A 155 -19.00 8.13 18.18
CA ASN A 155 -20.05 8.82 18.92
C ASN A 155 -19.68 8.76 20.42
N MET A 156 -19.79 9.90 21.11
CA MET A 156 -19.65 9.89 22.57
C MET A 156 -20.64 8.88 23.15
N SER A 157 -20.11 7.85 23.82
CA SER A 157 -20.92 6.86 24.51
C SER A 157 -21.59 7.47 25.73
N ASP A 158 -22.62 6.82 26.27
CA ASP A 158 -23.29 7.36 27.46
C ASP A 158 -22.34 7.37 28.68
N GLU A 159 -21.37 6.45 28.77
CA GLU A 159 -20.31 6.53 29.80
C GLU A 159 -19.38 7.73 29.60
N GLU A 160 -19.09 8.14 28.35
CA GLU A 160 -18.34 9.37 28.09
C GLU A 160 -19.15 10.63 28.41
N TRP A 161 -20.48 10.58 28.26
CA TRP A 161 -21.39 11.65 28.67
C TRP A 161 -21.50 11.76 30.19
N GLU A 162 -21.60 10.64 30.91
CA GLU A 162 -21.58 10.59 32.37
C GLU A 162 -20.24 11.10 32.92
N ALA A 163 -19.12 10.63 32.38
CA ALA A 163 -17.78 11.11 32.78
C ALA A 163 -17.55 12.60 32.44
N LEU A 164 -18.25 13.14 31.44
CA LEU A 164 -18.25 14.58 31.13
C LEU A 164 -19.19 15.35 32.07
N ALA A 165 -20.31 14.77 32.50
CA ALA A 165 -21.20 15.36 33.50
C ALA A 165 -20.53 15.47 34.87
N GLU A 166 -19.98 14.36 35.39
CA GLU A 166 -19.27 14.31 36.67
C GLU A 166 -18.08 15.29 36.67
N ARG A 167 -17.30 15.34 35.58
CA ARG A 167 -16.10 16.19 35.50
C ARG A 167 -16.38 17.70 35.55
N TYR A 168 -17.57 18.12 35.15
CA TYR A 168 -17.97 19.53 35.10
C TYR A 168 -19.08 19.86 36.11
N ASP A 169 -19.43 18.94 37.01
CA ASP A 169 -20.55 19.07 37.95
C ASP A 169 -21.88 19.47 37.23
N LEU A 170 -22.11 18.91 36.03
CA LEU A 170 -23.31 19.20 35.23
C LEU A 170 -24.55 18.57 35.88
N SER A 171 -25.64 19.33 36.00
CA SER A 171 -26.95 18.72 36.25
C SER A 171 -27.43 17.93 35.03
N GLU A 172 -28.41 17.04 35.20
CA GLU A 172 -29.04 16.32 34.07
C GLU A 172 -29.62 17.29 33.02
N SER A 173 -30.12 18.46 33.46
CA SER A 173 -30.63 19.53 32.59
C SER A 173 -29.51 20.20 31.79
N ASP A 174 -28.36 20.44 32.42
CA ASP A 174 -27.19 20.99 31.73
C ASP A 174 -26.60 19.99 30.75
N LEU A 175 -26.50 18.71 31.14
CA LEU A 175 -26.06 17.62 30.27
C LEU A 175 -26.96 17.47 29.04
N CYS A 176 -28.28 17.58 29.21
CA CYS A 176 -29.24 17.57 28.10
C CYS A 176 -28.99 18.77 27.15
N SER A 177 -28.78 19.96 27.71
CA SER A 177 -28.48 21.19 26.95
C SER A 177 -27.15 21.07 26.18
N VAL A 178 -26.11 20.49 26.80
CA VAL A 178 -24.81 20.22 26.16
C VAL A 178 -24.96 19.17 25.06
N LYS A 179 -25.69 18.06 25.30
CA LYS A 179 -25.99 17.03 24.27
C LYS A 179 -26.68 17.66 23.05
N GLN A 180 -27.69 18.51 23.26
CA GLN A 180 -28.42 19.20 22.19
C GLN A 180 -27.54 20.20 21.41
N GLN A 181 -26.74 21.02 22.11
CA GLN A 181 -25.85 21.99 21.47
C GLN A 181 -24.69 21.30 20.72
N ALA A 182 -24.19 20.18 21.25
CA ALA A 182 -23.17 19.36 20.59
C ALA A 182 -23.72 18.68 19.32
N LEU A 183 -24.99 18.30 19.32
CA LEU A 183 -25.69 17.79 18.13
C LEU A 183 -25.86 18.88 17.07
N GLN A 184 -26.17 20.13 17.45
CA GLN A 184 -26.18 21.25 16.50
C GLN A 184 -24.80 21.51 15.89
N PHE A 185 -23.71 21.46 16.68
CA PHE A 185 -22.36 21.56 16.13
C PHE A 185 -21.99 20.38 15.24
N ALA A 186 -22.44 19.16 15.55
CA ALA A 186 -22.25 17.99 14.69
C ALA A 186 -22.96 18.14 13.34
N LEU A 187 -24.18 18.68 13.33
CA LEU A 187 -24.94 18.99 12.12
C LEU A 187 -24.28 20.10 11.29
N ALA A 188 -23.75 21.15 11.93
CA ALA A 188 -23.05 22.23 11.22
C ALA A 188 -21.69 21.80 10.63
N ASP A 189 -21.01 20.83 11.27
CA ASP A 189 -19.74 20.27 10.79
C ASP A 189 -19.94 19.09 9.79
N THR A 190 -21.18 18.67 9.46
CA THR A 190 -21.47 17.61 8.47
C THR A 190 -21.96 18.18 7.12
N PRO A 191 -21.57 17.59 5.97
CA PRO A 191 -22.07 18.00 4.66
C PRO A 191 -23.55 17.62 4.49
N GLU A 192 -24.28 18.39 3.66
CA GLU A 192 -25.75 18.30 3.52
C GLU A 192 -26.26 16.92 3.08
N ASP A 193 -25.43 16.11 2.42
CA ASP A 193 -25.76 14.76 1.94
C ASP A 193 -25.59 13.63 2.99
N ALA A 194 -25.18 13.95 4.23
CA ALA A 194 -24.87 12.94 5.25
C ALA A 194 -26.12 12.32 5.90
N THR A 195 -26.34 11.02 5.69
CA THR A 195 -27.49 10.27 6.27
C THR A 195 -27.38 9.99 7.77
N SER A 196 -26.25 10.32 8.40
CA SER A 196 -26.07 10.22 9.85
C SER A 196 -25.04 11.24 10.34
N PHE A 197 -25.30 11.83 11.51
CA PHE A 197 -24.42 12.77 12.19
C PHE A 197 -23.79 12.10 13.42
N ILE A 198 -22.50 12.37 13.66
CA ILE A 198 -21.74 11.77 14.76
C ILE A 198 -21.37 12.86 15.77
N VAL A 199 -21.86 12.75 17.00
CA VAL A 199 -21.55 13.68 18.07
C VAL A 199 -20.22 13.28 18.72
N ARG A 200 -19.14 13.88 18.22
CA ARG A 200 -17.78 13.69 18.72
C ARG A 200 -17.55 14.50 19.99
N ARG A 201 -16.57 14.07 20.80
CA ARG A 201 -16.13 14.77 22.02
C ARG A 201 -15.76 16.24 21.79
N GLY A 202 -15.23 16.59 20.62
CA GLY A 202 -14.95 17.98 20.24
C GLY A 202 -16.22 18.85 20.16
N HIS A 203 -17.36 18.29 19.75
CA HIS A 203 -18.63 19.01 19.69
C HIS A 203 -19.21 19.25 21.10
N ALA A 204 -19.04 18.30 22.03
CA ALA A 204 -19.39 18.47 23.44
C ALA A 204 -18.53 19.55 24.14
N ILE A 205 -17.25 19.61 23.80
CA ILE A 205 -16.32 20.66 24.27
C ILE A 205 -16.76 22.04 23.73
N LYS A 206 -17.01 22.17 22.41
CA LYS A 206 -17.58 23.40 21.82
C LYS A 206 -18.91 23.80 22.49
N ALA A 207 -19.78 22.84 22.80
CA ALA A 207 -21.05 23.05 23.48
C ALA A 207 -20.89 23.59 24.91
N LEU A 208 -19.97 23.03 25.70
CA LEU A 208 -19.64 23.54 27.03
C LEU A 208 -19.13 24.99 26.97
N GLU A 209 -18.18 25.29 26.07
CA GLU A 209 -17.66 26.65 25.88
C GLU A 209 -18.77 27.63 25.48
N HIS A 210 -19.65 27.24 24.54
CA HIS A 210 -20.78 28.06 24.09
C HIS A 210 -21.80 28.33 25.20
N LEU A 211 -22.01 27.36 26.11
CA LEU A 211 -22.87 27.50 27.29
C LEU A 211 -22.18 28.20 28.47
N GLY A 212 -20.95 28.72 28.28
CA GLY A 212 -20.24 29.55 29.27
C GLY A 212 -19.36 28.78 30.26
N TRP A 213 -19.21 27.46 30.10
CA TRP A 213 -18.35 26.64 30.97
C TRP A 213 -16.87 26.92 30.68
N LYS A 214 -16.11 27.29 31.70
CA LYS A 214 -14.68 27.61 31.58
C LYS A 214 -13.85 26.34 31.53
N ILE A 215 -13.47 25.93 30.33
CA ILE A 215 -12.53 24.82 30.14
C ILE A 215 -11.14 25.23 30.61
N GLY A 216 -10.73 24.69 31.77
CA GLY A 216 -9.40 24.95 32.33
C GLY A 216 -8.28 24.43 31.41
N PRO A 217 -7.13 25.12 31.30
CA PRO A 217 -6.09 24.83 30.31
C PRO A 217 -5.38 23.46 30.47
N ASN A 218 -5.70 22.69 31.51
CA ASN A 218 -5.18 21.34 31.75
C ASN A 218 -5.92 20.24 30.94
N TYR A 219 -6.27 20.53 29.69
CA TYR A 219 -6.92 19.57 28.78
C TYR A 219 -5.95 18.65 28.01
N GLY A 220 -4.66 18.64 28.38
CA GLY A 220 -3.70 17.64 27.91
C GLY A 220 -3.87 16.32 28.66
N HIS A 221 -3.80 15.20 27.93
CA HIS A 221 -3.95 13.82 28.44
C HIS A 221 -3.22 13.60 29.78
N LYS A 222 -3.96 13.55 30.88
CA LYS A 222 -3.50 12.87 32.10
C LYS A 222 -3.64 11.36 31.85
N SER A 223 -2.59 10.77 31.27
CA SER A 223 -2.42 9.32 31.28
C SER A 223 -2.49 8.83 32.73
N SER A 224 -3.42 7.92 33.00
CA SER A 224 -3.70 7.40 34.34
C SER A 224 -2.58 6.49 34.83
N ASN A 225 -1.54 7.08 35.45
CA ASN A 225 -0.55 6.36 36.23
C ASN A 225 -0.59 6.81 37.70
N SER A 226 -1.35 6.04 38.49
CA SER A 226 -1.34 5.96 39.95
C SER A 226 -1.60 4.48 40.27
N CYS A 227 -0.85 3.73 41.11
CA CYS A 227 -0.12 4.03 42.35
C CYS A 227 1.13 3.09 42.45
N SER A 228 2.11 3.23 43.36
CA SER A 228 2.41 4.23 44.40
C SER A 228 3.85 4.08 44.94
N ASN A 229 4.37 5.15 45.58
CA ASN A 229 5.41 5.17 46.64
C ASN A 229 6.86 4.76 46.22
N ASN A 230 7.96 5.27 46.82
CA ASN A 230 8.10 6.13 48.00
C ASN A 230 9.41 6.96 47.97
N SER A 231 9.47 8.05 48.76
CA SER A 231 10.66 8.71 49.33
C SER A 231 11.90 9.03 48.45
N SER A 232 12.24 10.31 48.35
CA SER A 232 13.30 10.89 49.21
C SER A 232 13.48 12.41 49.03
N ASN A 233 13.99 13.07 50.06
CA ASN A 233 14.25 14.52 50.11
C ASN A 233 15.40 14.92 49.17
N ASN A 234 15.35 16.13 48.61
CA ASN A 234 16.20 17.22 49.12
C ASN A 234 15.89 18.61 48.54
N SER A 235 16.30 19.61 49.33
CA SER A 235 16.39 21.03 49.00
C SER A 235 17.29 21.27 47.77
N SER A 236 17.07 22.31 46.96
CA SER A 236 17.41 23.68 47.35
C SER A 236 17.09 24.69 46.23
N THR A 237 16.72 25.89 46.67
CA THR A 237 16.82 27.21 46.02
C THR A 237 17.54 27.33 44.66
N HIS A 238 16.88 27.94 43.67
CA HIS A 238 17.33 29.23 43.15
C HIS A 238 16.17 30.05 42.53
N SER A 239 16.36 31.36 42.48
CA SER A 239 15.34 32.38 42.25
C SER A 239 15.57 33.18 40.96
N SER A 240 14.50 33.84 40.48
CA SER A 240 14.55 34.99 39.53
C SER A 240 14.90 34.65 38.06
N SER A 241 14.48 35.40 37.01
CA SER A 241 13.40 36.40 36.87
C SER A 241 13.14 36.72 35.38
N SER A 242 11.94 37.23 35.08
CA SER A 242 11.60 38.24 34.04
C SER A 242 11.91 38.06 32.54
N ASN A 243 10.82 37.98 31.75
CA ASN A 243 10.42 38.86 30.61
C ASN A 243 11.39 39.26 29.47
N SER A 244 11.01 38.94 28.22
CA SER A 244 10.73 39.90 27.10
C SER A 244 10.42 39.12 25.80
N LEU A 245 9.24 39.26 25.19
CA LEU A 245 8.79 40.27 24.21
C LEU A 245 9.42 40.19 22.79
N SER A 246 8.61 39.65 21.85
CA SER A 246 8.31 40.20 20.51
C SER A 246 9.43 40.61 19.54
N SER A 247 9.52 39.93 18.38
CA SER A 247 9.71 40.61 17.08
C SER A 247 9.31 39.78 15.85
N ASN A 248 8.51 40.42 14.98
CA ASN A 248 8.13 40.17 13.59
C ASN A 248 9.03 39.23 12.73
N ARG A 249 8.45 38.25 12.01
CA ARG A 249 7.88 38.33 10.63
C ARG A 249 8.86 38.76 9.52
N GLY A 250 9.09 37.89 8.53
CA GLY A 250 9.20 38.34 7.12
C GLY A 250 9.93 37.44 6.10
N ARG A 251 9.20 37.09 5.00
CA ARG A 251 9.63 36.61 3.66
C ARG A 251 9.76 35.08 3.47
N LYS A 252 8.65 34.42 3.09
CA LYS A 252 8.15 34.22 1.70
C LYS A 252 9.09 33.42 0.79
N ARG A 253 8.91 32.09 0.72
CA ARG A 253 9.30 31.27 -0.44
C ARG A 253 8.11 31.19 -1.40
N LYS A 254 8.30 31.61 -2.66
CA LYS A 254 7.34 31.31 -3.74
C LYS A 254 7.56 29.87 -4.19
N ILE A 255 6.52 29.04 -4.20
CA ILE A 255 6.50 27.79 -4.95
C ILE A 255 5.62 28.04 -6.16
N ALA A 256 6.19 27.93 -7.36
CA ALA A 256 5.41 27.93 -8.58
C ALA A 256 4.73 26.57 -8.71
N ILE A 257 3.39 26.56 -8.77
CA ILE A 257 2.62 25.38 -9.14
C ILE A 257 2.40 25.48 -10.64
N ALA A 258 3.05 24.60 -11.41
CA ALA A 258 2.71 24.39 -12.80
C ALA A 258 1.45 23.50 -12.84
N THR A 259 0.30 24.09 -13.11
CA THR A 259 -0.93 23.35 -13.40
C THR A 259 -0.86 22.81 -14.82
N TYR A 260 -0.86 21.48 -14.93
CA TYR A 260 -1.04 20.78 -16.20
C TYR A 260 -2.55 20.69 -16.46
N ASN A 261 -3.06 21.47 -17.41
CA ASN A 261 -4.46 21.38 -17.81
C ASN A 261 -4.60 20.21 -18.79
N LEU A 262 -5.24 19.12 -18.34
CA LEU A 262 -5.83 18.14 -19.26
C LEU A 262 -7.04 18.77 -19.95
N SER A 263 -7.33 18.34 -21.18
CA SER A 263 -8.55 18.76 -21.87
C SER A 263 -9.77 18.14 -21.19
N GLU A 264 -10.91 18.84 -21.15
CA GLU A 264 -12.20 18.23 -20.78
C GLU A 264 -12.49 16.96 -21.61
N GLU A 265 -11.97 16.92 -22.84
CA GLU A 265 -12.13 15.80 -23.76
C GLU A 265 -11.36 14.54 -23.30
N ASP A 266 -10.23 14.72 -22.61
CA ASP A 266 -9.45 13.61 -22.03
C ASP A 266 -10.13 13.06 -20.76
N GLU A 267 -10.73 13.93 -19.94
CA GLU A 267 -11.51 13.50 -18.77
C GLU A 267 -12.79 12.76 -19.17
N ARG A 268 -13.47 13.17 -20.25
CA ARG A 268 -14.63 12.45 -20.80
C ARG A 268 -14.24 11.06 -21.30
N LYS A 269 -13.15 10.94 -22.07
CA LYS A 269 -12.65 9.64 -22.57
C LYS A 269 -12.24 8.69 -21.43
N LEU A 270 -11.61 9.22 -20.37
CA LEU A 270 -11.26 8.44 -19.17
C LEU A 270 -12.50 7.97 -18.38
N THR A 271 -13.55 8.79 -18.32
CA THR A 271 -14.80 8.42 -17.63
C THR A 271 -15.55 7.33 -18.39
N GLN A 272 -15.66 7.46 -19.72
CA GLN A 272 -16.32 6.47 -20.59
C GLN A 272 -15.60 5.11 -20.60
N LEU A 273 -14.25 5.12 -20.54
CA LEU A 273 -13.45 3.90 -20.38
C LEU A 273 -13.54 3.27 -18.98
N ALA A 274 -13.92 4.04 -17.95
CA ALA A 274 -14.15 3.52 -16.61
C ALA A 274 -15.51 2.81 -16.51
N GLU A 275 -16.56 3.36 -17.12
CA GLU A 275 -17.89 2.73 -17.20
C GLU A 275 -17.81 1.38 -17.95
N MET A 276 -17.17 1.34 -19.12
CA MET A 276 -17.03 0.09 -19.88
C MET A 276 -16.19 -1.00 -19.18
N ARG A 277 -15.37 -0.66 -18.19
CA ARG A 277 -14.59 -1.62 -17.38
C ARG A 277 -15.31 -2.10 -16.11
N GLY A 278 -16.39 -1.45 -15.71
CA GLY A 278 -17.15 -1.81 -14.51
C GLY A 278 -18.18 -2.93 -14.73
N VAL A 279 -18.62 -3.14 -15.98
CA VAL A 279 -19.69 -4.08 -16.29
C VAL A 279 -19.14 -5.52 -16.35
N THR A 280 -19.52 -6.35 -15.38
CA THR A 280 -19.17 -7.78 -15.43
C THR A 280 -19.99 -8.51 -16.50
N PRO A 281 -19.50 -9.58 -17.13
CA PRO A 281 -20.31 -10.38 -18.06
C PRO A 281 -21.61 -10.89 -17.44
N ASN A 282 -21.61 -11.14 -16.13
CA ASN A 282 -22.80 -11.55 -15.38
C ASN A 282 -23.81 -10.40 -15.20
N GLU A 283 -23.37 -9.14 -15.14
CA GLU A 283 -24.26 -7.96 -15.16
C GLU A 283 -25.04 -7.91 -16.48
N VAL A 284 -24.33 -8.06 -17.61
CA VAL A 284 -24.92 -8.02 -18.97
C VAL A 284 -25.93 -9.17 -19.14
N ILE A 285 -25.54 -10.39 -18.73
CA ILE A 285 -26.41 -11.56 -18.78
C ILE A 285 -27.63 -11.38 -17.86
N SER A 286 -27.48 -10.76 -16.69
CA SER A 286 -28.59 -10.49 -15.77
C SER A 286 -29.54 -9.43 -16.31
N GLN A 287 -29.04 -8.38 -16.97
CA GLN A 287 -29.85 -7.35 -17.62
C GLN A 287 -30.60 -7.91 -18.84
N LEU A 288 -29.96 -8.76 -19.66
CA LEU A 288 -30.61 -9.48 -20.77
C LEU A 288 -31.72 -10.42 -20.28
N LEU A 289 -31.48 -11.18 -19.20
CA LEU A 289 -32.49 -12.06 -18.60
C LEU A 289 -33.63 -11.27 -17.93
N ALA A 290 -33.36 -10.09 -17.37
CA ALA A 290 -34.38 -9.21 -16.78
C ALA A 290 -35.26 -8.50 -17.82
N ALA A 291 -34.75 -8.27 -19.04
CA ALA A 291 -35.50 -7.68 -20.15
C ALA A 291 -36.39 -8.70 -20.91
N ALA A 292 -36.08 -10.00 -20.81
CA ALA A 292 -36.83 -11.06 -21.51
C ALA A 292 -38.35 -11.14 -21.20
N PRO A 293 -38.84 -10.99 -19.94
CA PRO A 293 -40.28 -11.12 -19.66
C PRO A 293 -41.13 -9.93 -20.13
N GLU A 294 -40.56 -8.75 -20.41
CA GLU A 294 -41.35 -7.59 -20.86
C GLU A 294 -41.87 -7.73 -22.30
N TYR A 295 -41.33 -8.66 -23.09
CA TYR A 295 -41.78 -8.93 -24.45
C TYR A 295 -43.00 -9.85 -24.55
N GLN A 296 -43.40 -10.56 -23.49
CA GLN A 296 -44.52 -11.52 -23.52
C GLN A 296 -45.87 -10.96 -23.02
N LEU A 297 -45.94 -9.67 -22.69
CA LEU A 297 -47.12 -9.04 -22.06
C LEU A 297 -47.73 -7.88 -22.88
N LYS A 298 -47.39 -7.79 -24.17
CA LYS A 298 -47.84 -6.71 -25.09
C LYS A 298 -48.65 -7.15 -26.32
N GLU A 299 -48.96 -8.43 -26.48
CA GLU A 299 -49.68 -8.93 -27.67
C GLU A 299 -51.22 -8.78 -27.62
N GLU A 300 -51.81 -8.30 -26.53
CA GLU A 300 -53.27 -8.04 -26.44
C GLU A 300 -53.60 -6.55 -26.30
N LYS A 301 -53.51 -5.79 -27.42
CA LYS A 301 -54.61 -4.91 -27.89
C LYS A 301 -54.33 -4.13 -29.18
N GLU A 302 -55.43 -3.97 -29.92
CA GLU A 302 -55.76 -2.97 -30.95
C GLU A 302 -55.14 -3.14 -32.36
N GLU A 303 -56.05 -3.45 -33.28
CA GLU A 303 -55.87 -3.50 -34.73
C GLU A 303 -55.83 -2.07 -35.31
N GLU A 304 -54.86 -1.75 -36.18
CA GLU A 304 -55.06 -1.09 -37.49
C GLU A 304 -53.72 -1.02 -38.26
N PRO A 305 -53.71 -0.85 -39.61
CA PRO A 305 -52.80 -1.66 -40.43
C PRO A 305 -51.62 -0.94 -41.09
N THR A 306 -50.75 -1.74 -41.73
CA THR A 306 -49.75 -1.38 -42.75
C THR A 306 -48.50 -0.60 -42.31
N LYS A 307 -47.65 -1.28 -41.54
CA LYS A 307 -46.23 -1.41 -41.94
C LYS A 307 -45.91 -2.90 -42.01
N GLU A 308 -45.24 -3.32 -43.09
CA GLU A 308 -44.78 -4.69 -43.22
C GLU A 308 -43.78 -4.96 -42.10
N GLU A 309 -44.15 -5.83 -41.16
CA GLU A 309 -43.25 -6.21 -40.08
C GLU A 309 -42.01 -6.88 -40.68
N PRO A 310 -40.79 -6.47 -40.27
CA PRO A 310 -39.57 -7.09 -40.78
C PRO A 310 -39.62 -8.57 -40.44
N THR A 311 -39.53 -9.41 -41.48
CA THR A 311 -39.57 -10.87 -41.28
C THR A 311 -38.42 -11.30 -40.38
N VAL A 312 -38.62 -12.35 -39.58
CA VAL A 312 -37.61 -12.85 -38.62
C VAL A 312 -36.22 -13.02 -39.28
N ALA A 313 -36.19 -13.44 -40.55
CA ALA A 313 -34.95 -13.55 -41.35
C ALA A 313 -34.23 -12.21 -41.59
N GLN A 314 -34.95 -11.10 -41.76
CA GLN A 314 -34.37 -9.75 -41.89
C GLN A 314 -33.78 -9.27 -40.56
N ILE A 315 -34.48 -9.52 -39.45
CA ILE A 315 -34.00 -9.23 -38.10
C ILE A 315 -32.73 -10.04 -37.77
N GLU A 316 -32.74 -11.34 -38.08
CA GLU A 316 -31.55 -12.20 -37.95
C GLU A 316 -30.38 -11.72 -38.81
N GLN A 317 -30.64 -11.26 -40.04
CA GLN A 317 -29.59 -10.72 -40.90
C GLN A 317 -29.00 -9.42 -40.32
N GLU A 318 -29.84 -8.50 -39.85
CA GLU A 318 -29.38 -7.25 -39.24
C GLU A 318 -28.50 -7.52 -38.01
N TYR A 319 -28.90 -8.44 -37.12
CA TYR A 319 -28.07 -8.83 -35.97
C TYR A 319 -26.74 -9.49 -36.39
N ARG A 320 -26.71 -10.29 -37.45
CA ARG A 320 -25.45 -10.86 -37.97
C ARG A 320 -24.51 -9.78 -38.51
N GLU A 321 -25.05 -8.78 -39.20
CA GLU A 321 -24.28 -7.64 -39.72
C GLU A 321 -23.74 -6.76 -38.56
N GLN A 322 -24.55 -6.53 -37.52
CA GLN A 322 -24.10 -5.82 -36.30
C GLN A 322 -23.00 -6.60 -35.55
N ILE A 323 -23.13 -7.92 -35.39
CA ILE A 323 -22.09 -8.77 -34.77
C ILE A 323 -20.80 -8.71 -35.58
N ALA A 324 -20.85 -8.88 -36.91
CA ALA A 324 -19.66 -8.80 -37.76
C ALA A 324 -18.98 -7.42 -37.72
N ALA A 325 -19.75 -6.34 -37.58
CA ALA A 325 -19.20 -5.00 -37.39
C ALA A 325 -18.47 -4.84 -36.04
N LEU A 326 -19.01 -5.40 -34.96
CA LEU A 326 -18.39 -5.40 -33.64
C LEU A 326 -17.13 -6.29 -33.58
N GLU A 327 -17.14 -7.47 -34.20
CA GLU A 327 -15.96 -8.34 -34.33
C GLU A 327 -14.82 -7.63 -35.07
N LYS A 328 -15.15 -6.87 -36.13
CA LYS A 328 -14.16 -6.06 -36.86
C LYS A 328 -13.56 -4.95 -35.98
N GLN A 329 -14.36 -4.21 -35.22
CA GLN A 329 -13.87 -3.19 -34.29
C GLN A 329 -13.01 -3.78 -33.16
N LEU A 330 -13.36 -4.98 -32.68
CA LEU A 330 -12.56 -5.70 -31.69
C LEU A 330 -11.19 -6.10 -32.27
N ALA A 331 -11.14 -6.60 -33.51
CA ALA A 331 -9.88 -6.94 -34.17
C ALA A 331 -8.98 -5.70 -34.39
N GLU A 332 -9.55 -4.56 -34.76
CA GLU A 332 -8.84 -3.29 -34.96
C GLU A 332 -8.24 -2.77 -33.65
N THR A 333 -9.03 -2.72 -32.56
CA THR A 333 -8.55 -2.29 -31.23
C THR A 333 -7.51 -3.24 -30.62
N VAL A 334 -7.59 -4.56 -30.88
CA VAL A 334 -6.54 -5.51 -30.49
C VAL A 334 -5.23 -5.23 -31.22
N ALA A 335 -5.27 -4.95 -32.53
CA ALA A 335 -4.08 -4.60 -33.30
C ALA A 335 -3.42 -3.29 -32.82
N GLU A 336 -4.21 -2.27 -32.48
CA GLU A 336 -3.70 -1.03 -31.86
C GLU A 336 -3.02 -1.28 -30.51
N LEU A 337 -3.59 -2.14 -29.66
CA LEU A 337 -3.00 -2.50 -28.36
C LEU A 337 -1.69 -3.29 -28.52
N GLU A 338 -1.57 -4.14 -29.54
CA GLU A 338 -0.31 -4.82 -29.85
C GLU A 338 0.76 -3.84 -30.38
N ALA A 339 0.38 -2.92 -31.26
CA ALA A 339 1.28 -1.85 -31.73
C ALA A 339 1.78 -0.97 -30.56
N LEU A 340 0.89 -0.58 -29.63
CA LEU A 340 1.27 0.17 -28.43
C LEU A 340 2.19 -0.63 -27.49
N LYS A 341 1.97 -1.94 -27.32
CA LYS A 341 2.89 -2.81 -26.56
C LYS A 341 4.28 -2.85 -27.19
N GLN A 342 4.38 -2.95 -28.52
CA GLN A 342 5.66 -2.91 -29.24
C GLN A 342 6.37 -1.55 -29.12
N GLN A 343 5.61 -0.44 -29.17
CA GLN A 343 6.14 0.90 -28.92
C GLN A 343 6.65 1.07 -27.48
N MET A 344 5.93 0.56 -26.48
CA MET A 344 6.43 0.59 -25.09
C MET A 344 7.68 -0.27 -24.91
N ALA A 345 7.74 -1.46 -25.51
CA ALA A 345 8.92 -2.33 -25.44
C ALA A 345 10.16 -1.64 -26.03
N THR A 346 10.04 -1.01 -27.21
CA THR A 346 11.14 -0.27 -27.85
C THR A 346 11.54 1.00 -27.10
N ALA A 347 10.58 1.74 -26.53
CA ALA A 347 10.88 2.86 -25.64
C ALA A 347 11.62 2.42 -24.36
N GLN A 348 11.26 1.25 -23.81
CA GLN A 348 11.88 0.69 -22.62
C GLN A 348 13.31 0.20 -22.90
N THR A 349 13.58 -0.46 -24.04
CA THR A 349 14.94 -0.84 -24.44
C THR A 349 15.83 0.37 -24.67
N ASN A 350 15.30 1.42 -25.31
CA ASN A 350 16.04 2.67 -25.53
C ASN A 350 16.42 3.33 -24.19
N LYS A 351 15.48 3.42 -23.25
CA LYS A 351 15.74 3.97 -21.91
C LYS A 351 16.74 3.15 -21.09
N THR A 352 16.75 1.82 -21.22
CA THR A 352 17.81 1.00 -20.59
C THR A 352 19.17 1.23 -21.22
N ASN A 353 19.26 1.40 -22.54
CA ASN A 353 20.51 1.71 -23.24
C ASN A 353 21.05 3.08 -22.82
N GLU A 354 20.18 4.10 -22.72
CA GLU A 354 20.51 5.45 -22.25
C GLU A 354 21.04 5.45 -20.80
N ILE A 355 20.45 4.62 -19.92
CA ILE A 355 20.92 4.43 -18.54
C ILE A 355 22.26 3.68 -18.50
N ILE A 356 22.52 2.75 -19.43
CA ILE A 356 23.79 2.03 -19.54
C ILE A 356 24.90 2.97 -20.06
N GLU A 357 24.62 3.83 -21.06
CA GLU A 357 25.56 4.87 -21.50
C GLU A 357 25.87 5.87 -20.40
N MET A 358 24.84 6.43 -19.73
CA MET A 358 25.04 7.39 -18.63
C MET A 358 25.63 6.77 -17.36
N ARG A 359 25.58 5.43 -17.20
CA ARG A 359 26.21 4.70 -16.10
C ARG A 359 27.43 3.88 -16.54
N SER A 360 28.04 4.23 -17.67
CA SER A 360 29.38 3.73 -18.01
C SER A 360 30.34 3.98 -16.83
N PRO A 361 30.91 2.93 -16.22
CA PRO A 361 31.69 3.06 -15.00
C PRO A 361 33.11 3.52 -15.37
N THR A 362 33.23 4.82 -15.60
CA THR A 362 34.49 5.50 -15.93
C THR A 362 35.60 5.30 -14.89
N ALA A 363 35.28 4.90 -13.65
CA ALA A 363 36.28 4.57 -12.64
C ALA A 363 37.02 3.24 -12.91
N PRO A 364 36.38 2.06 -12.98
CA PRO A 364 37.08 0.81 -13.30
C PRO A 364 37.66 0.79 -14.71
N GLN A 365 37.03 1.41 -15.72
CA GLN A 365 37.62 1.50 -17.06
C GLN A 365 38.93 2.31 -17.06
N LYS A 366 38.98 3.49 -16.41
CA LYS A 366 40.24 4.26 -16.28
C LYS A 366 41.30 3.53 -15.46
N LEU A 367 40.90 2.72 -14.48
CA LEU A 367 41.84 1.89 -13.73
C LEU A 367 42.44 0.80 -14.63
N LEU A 368 41.61 0.14 -15.45
CA LEU A 368 42.03 -0.88 -16.40
C LEU A 368 42.97 -0.31 -17.48
N GLU A 369 42.61 0.83 -18.08
CA GLU A 369 43.48 1.55 -19.05
C GLU A 369 44.83 1.94 -18.43
N LYS A 370 44.84 2.36 -17.15
CA LYS A 370 46.09 2.66 -16.45
C LYS A 370 46.94 1.41 -16.25
N THR A 371 46.33 0.29 -15.85
CA THR A 371 47.02 -1.00 -15.68
C THR A 371 47.59 -1.52 -17.00
N ILE A 372 46.84 -1.38 -18.11
CA ILE A 372 47.32 -1.74 -19.45
C ILE A 372 48.56 -0.91 -19.82
N LYS A 373 48.52 0.42 -19.63
CA LYS A 373 49.68 1.30 -19.88
C LYS A 373 50.88 0.98 -18.99
N GLU A 374 50.66 0.64 -17.72
CA GLU A 374 51.74 0.19 -16.83
C GLU A 374 52.37 -1.12 -17.35
N ILE A 375 51.58 -2.08 -17.82
CA ILE A 375 52.07 -3.33 -18.45
C ILE A 375 52.85 -3.03 -19.75
N GLU A 376 52.35 -2.15 -20.63
CA GLU A 376 53.02 -1.74 -21.87
C GLU A 376 54.41 -1.12 -21.62
N THR A 377 54.63 -0.44 -20.48
CA THR A 377 55.97 0.08 -20.11
C THR A 377 56.95 -1.01 -19.64
N ILE A 378 56.47 -2.20 -19.27
CA ILE A 378 57.31 -3.33 -18.84
C ILE A 378 57.85 -4.09 -20.06
N THR A 379 57.07 -4.22 -21.14
CA THR A 379 57.47 -4.91 -22.39
C THR A 379 58.84 -4.46 -22.95
N PRO A 380 59.16 -3.15 -23.08
CA PRO A 380 60.48 -2.68 -23.57
C PRO A 380 61.61 -2.72 -22.51
N ARG A 381 61.36 -3.21 -21.29
CA ARG A 381 62.42 -3.56 -20.32
C ARG A 381 62.91 -5.00 -20.53
N ILE A 382 62.01 -5.93 -20.83
CA ILE A 382 62.32 -7.33 -21.16
C ILE A 382 63.24 -7.39 -22.40
N ALA A 383 63.00 -6.54 -23.40
CA ALA A 383 63.82 -6.45 -24.62
C ALA A 383 65.28 -5.98 -24.40
N ARG A 384 65.65 -5.51 -23.19
CA ARG A 384 67.00 -4.98 -22.88
C ARG A 384 67.90 -5.96 -22.13
N GLY A 385 67.56 -7.25 -22.10
CA GLY A 385 68.42 -8.30 -21.52
C GLY A 385 68.55 -8.25 -20.00
N MET A 386 67.67 -7.52 -19.31
CA MET A 386 67.51 -7.63 -17.86
C MET A 386 66.98 -9.02 -17.50
N ASP A 387 67.32 -9.53 -16.30
CA ASP A 387 66.84 -10.83 -15.84
C ASP A 387 65.30 -10.87 -15.86
N VAL A 388 64.78 -11.68 -16.79
CA VAL A 388 63.35 -11.85 -17.05
C VAL A 388 62.64 -12.34 -15.79
N ARG A 389 63.33 -13.10 -14.92
CA ARG A 389 62.76 -13.58 -13.66
C ARG A 389 62.47 -12.44 -12.69
N SER A 390 63.42 -11.50 -12.54
CA SER A 390 63.23 -10.31 -11.69
C SER A 390 62.09 -9.43 -12.20
N ILE A 391 61.98 -9.24 -13.52
CA ILE A 391 60.91 -8.43 -14.12
C ILE A 391 59.54 -9.08 -13.94
N LEU A 392 59.45 -10.41 -14.10
CA LEU A 392 58.19 -11.14 -13.90
C LEU A 392 57.75 -11.11 -12.44
N GLU A 393 58.67 -11.16 -11.48
CA GLU A 393 58.33 -11.10 -10.05
C GLU A 393 57.85 -9.69 -9.63
N ASP A 394 58.52 -8.63 -10.10
CA ASP A 394 58.06 -7.23 -9.91
C ASP A 394 56.68 -6.99 -10.54
N ALA A 395 56.44 -7.52 -11.74
CA ALA A 395 55.14 -7.44 -12.41
C ALA A 395 54.06 -8.22 -11.65
N ARG A 396 54.39 -9.41 -11.14
CA ARG A 396 53.51 -10.25 -10.32
C ARG A 396 53.07 -9.53 -9.04
N GLU A 397 54.01 -8.96 -8.27
CA GLU A 397 53.67 -8.20 -7.06
C GLU A 397 52.86 -6.93 -7.38
N SER A 398 53.18 -6.23 -8.48
CA SER A 398 52.39 -5.07 -8.94
C SER A 398 50.94 -5.45 -9.28
N ILE A 399 50.73 -6.57 -9.96
CA ILE A 399 49.39 -7.11 -10.26
C ILE A 399 48.66 -7.53 -8.97
N LEU A 400 49.34 -8.25 -8.06
CA LEU A 400 48.76 -8.67 -6.79
C LEU A 400 48.35 -7.47 -5.91
N PHE A 401 49.15 -6.39 -5.91
CA PHE A 401 48.81 -5.14 -5.24
C PHE A 401 47.54 -4.50 -5.82
N LEU A 402 47.42 -4.42 -7.14
CA LEU A 402 46.23 -3.87 -7.82
C LEU A 402 44.97 -4.71 -7.54
N VAL A 403 45.07 -6.04 -7.57
CA VAL A 403 43.97 -6.96 -7.23
C VAL A 403 43.53 -6.79 -5.77
N ARG A 404 44.47 -6.71 -4.82
CA ARG A 404 44.18 -6.45 -3.39
C ARG A 404 43.46 -5.11 -3.20
N ARG A 405 43.87 -4.07 -3.94
CA ARG A 405 43.24 -2.74 -3.91
C ARG A 405 41.81 -2.77 -4.45
N LEU A 406 41.58 -3.37 -5.62
CA LEU A 406 40.25 -3.54 -6.20
C LEU A 406 39.30 -4.31 -5.26
N LEU A 407 39.77 -5.38 -4.62
CA LEU A 407 38.98 -6.13 -3.65
C LEU A 407 38.63 -5.29 -2.40
N LYS A 408 39.54 -4.41 -1.95
CA LYS A 408 39.25 -3.47 -0.85
C LYS A 408 38.18 -2.46 -1.25
N ASP A 409 38.33 -1.82 -2.41
CA ASP A 409 37.39 -0.81 -2.90
C ASP A 409 35.99 -1.40 -3.14
N LEU A 410 35.92 -2.67 -3.58
CA LEU A 410 34.66 -3.42 -3.75
C LEU A 410 34.03 -3.81 -2.40
N LYS A 411 34.83 -4.22 -1.40
CA LYS A 411 34.34 -4.43 -0.02
C LYS A 411 33.82 -3.14 0.61
N GLU A 412 34.51 -2.02 0.42
CA GLU A 412 34.09 -0.71 0.94
C GLU A 412 32.81 -0.22 0.24
N THR A 413 32.69 -0.44 -1.07
CA THR A 413 31.46 -0.13 -1.82
C THR A 413 30.30 -1.00 -1.35
N LYS A 414 30.50 -2.32 -1.15
CA LYS A 414 29.49 -3.21 -0.56
C LYS A 414 29.07 -2.74 0.84
N SER A 415 30.03 -2.35 1.68
CA SER A 415 29.77 -1.82 3.03
C SER A 415 28.96 -0.52 3.00
N LYS A 416 29.29 0.44 2.12
CA LYS A 416 28.52 1.68 1.92
C LYS A 416 27.11 1.44 1.43
N VAL A 417 26.91 0.48 0.51
CA VAL A 417 25.58 0.06 0.07
C VAL A 417 24.81 -0.54 1.23
N VAL A 418 25.41 -1.48 1.98
CA VAL A 418 24.78 -2.12 3.15
C VAL A 418 24.44 -1.10 4.23
N SER A 419 25.30 -0.13 4.56
CA SER A 419 25.02 0.89 5.58
C SER A 419 23.99 1.92 5.13
N GLN A 420 23.97 2.28 3.85
CA GLN A 420 22.90 3.10 3.27
C GLN A 420 21.53 2.42 3.34
N TYR A 421 21.49 1.08 3.35
CA TYR A 421 20.28 0.30 3.65
C TYR A 421 20.07 0.06 5.15
N SER A 422 21.11 -0.11 5.98
CA SER A 422 20.99 -0.44 7.41
C SER A 422 20.36 0.69 8.24
N TYR A 423 20.61 1.96 7.87
CA TYR A 423 19.94 3.14 8.45
C TYR A 423 18.42 3.21 8.21
N SER A 424 17.82 2.21 7.55
CA SER A 424 16.37 2.06 7.38
C SER A 424 15.72 0.95 8.22
N TRP A 425 16.50 0.22 9.04
CA TRP A 425 16.01 -0.85 9.89
C TRP A 425 15.77 -0.37 11.33
N ASN A 426 14.77 -0.94 12.00
CA ASN A 426 14.64 -0.80 13.46
C ASN A 426 15.78 -1.57 14.14
N GLU A 427 16.33 -1.00 15.22
CA GLU A 427 17.47 -1.56 15.96
C GLU A 427 17.21 -2.99 16.47
N ASP A 428 15.96 -3.31 16.82
CA ASP A 428 15.53 -4.64 17.30
C ASP A 428 15.82 -5.77 16.30
N PHE A 429 15.76 -5.52 14.99
CA PHE A 429 15.96 -6.54 13.96
C PHE A 429 17.44 -6.72 13.57
N ALA A 430 18.30 -5.75 13.91
CA ALA A 430 19.72 -5.81 13.61
C ALA A 430 20.49 -6.73 14.58
N ILE A 431 20.02 -6.84 15.83
CA ILE A 431 20.65 -7.65 16.89
C ILE A 431 20.58 -9.14 16.57
N GLU A 432 19.44 -9.62 16.06
CA GLU A 432 19.21 -11.04 15.75
C GLU A 432 20.02 -11.47 14.50
N TYR A 433 20.02 -10.65 13.44
CA TYR A 433 20.74 -10.96 12.19
C TYR A 433 22.27 -10.88 12.32
N SER A 434 22.81 -10.08 13.24
CA SER A 434 24.25 -10.04 13.49
C SER A 434 24.78 -11.35 14.10
N GLN A 435 23.97 -12.05 14.91
CA GLN A 435 24.37 -13.32 15.53
C GLN A 435 24.46 -14.50 14.55
N GLU A 436 23.71 -14.46 13.43
CA GLU A 436 23.82 -15.47 12.37
C GLU A 436 25.03 -15.25 11.44
N VAL A 437 25.43 -14.01 11.19
CA VAL A 437 26.53 -13.69 10.27
C VAL A 437 27.91 -14.02 10.86
N ASP A 438 28.10 -13.83 12.17
CA ASP A 438 29.37 -14.14 12.85
C ASP A 438 29.65 -15.66 12.97
N ASN A 439 28.66 -16.52 12.69
CA ASN A 439 28.80 -17.98 12.71
C ASN A 439 29.07 -18.62 11.33
N TRP A 440 29.32 -17.83 10.28
CA TRP A 440 29.50 -18.34 8.91
C TRP A 440 30.98 -18.52 8.54
N GLU A 441 31.60 -19.62 8.99
CA GLU A 441 32.89 -20.06 8.46
C GLU A 441 32.73 -20.71 7.07
N PRO A 442 33.50 -20.27 6.05
CA PRO A 442 33.52 -20.92 4.74
C PRO A 442 34.44 -22.16 4.75
N ALA A 443 33.97 -23.25 4.12
CA ALA A 443 34.76 -24.43 3.80
C ALA A 443 35.67 -24.23 2.58
#